data_AF-A0A938MAV7-F1
#
_entry.id   AF-A0A938MAV7-F1
#
_cell.length_a   1.000
_cell.length_b   1.000
_cell.length_c   1.000
_cell.angle_alpha   90.00
_cell.angle_beta   90.00
_cell.angle_gamma   90.00
#
_symmetry.space_group_name_H-M   'P 1'
#
loop_
_entity.id
_entity.type
_entity.pdbx_description
1 polymer ?
#
loop_
_entity_poly.entity_id
_entity_poly.type
_entity_poly.pdbx_seq_one_letter_code
_entity_poly.pdbx_strand_id
1 'polypeptide(L)'
;MVRWTMPLLWLVVALGVSAEPYALSTADGLLLALQTDGAVGSVKLGGREVLDEARLAASGFGLIDMTDPSRSLERNLVADPGFEAVGKPESLWRLYRHKDMAKDSFTVDEATRHEGRQALRLEISAADASSVRFAYSGPSAASPRIPVQPHTVYVLSFWLKAGQGAFGTSGVLVAIRQNDAAGKECGRPYFPKFPILDDPTWKQMTFQFMTDAQASAVSLAVHPHEPPVTLWLDDFSLTPVTEPWGEPVLGKVEREPDGTLVHVGRAAGLVLQSRYQAQRDHIAIDAELSAADPGDRAVVLTFALPIQASGWTWWDDLETPKEVAGGERYGKLQAAGNGAMMSSYPFCALARTGIGGLSLANRMEEPRIFRLTCSAQSGLAMAYDLGLSEATRKFPRRARVHFVLYA
;
A
#
# COMPACT_ATOMS: atom_id res chain seq x y z
N MET A 1 49.24 43.30 33.53
CA MET A 1 48.41 42.98 32.33
C MET A 1 48.90 41.61 31.82
N VAL A 2 48.35 40.53 32.36
CA VAL A 2 48.80 39.14 32.10
C VAL A 2 47.89 38.57 31.02
N ARG A 3 48.43 38.35 29.81
CA ARG A 3 47.73 37.71 28.70
C ARG A 3 47.74 36.20 28.91
N TRP A 4 46.57 35.64 29.15
CA TRP A 4 46.32 34.20 29.07
C TRP A 4 46.09 33.82 27.61
N THR A 5 47.00 33.05 27.02
CA THR A 5 46.77 32.34 25.76
C THR A 5 46.11 30.99 26.08
N MET A 6 44.80 30.87 25.84
CA MET A 6 44.10 29.58 25.82
C MET A 6 44.49 28.82 24.54
N PRO A 7 44.79 27.52 24.60
CA PRO A 7 44.92 26.72 23.39
C PRO A 7 43.52 26.39 22.85
N LEU A 8 43.34 26.63 21.55
CA LEU A 8 42.19 26.17 20.77
C LEU A 8 42.28 24.64 20.67
N LEU A 9 41.46 23.92 21.43
CA LEU A 9 41.32 22.47 21.32
C LEU A 9 40.36 22.19 20.15
N TRP A 10 40.89 21.79 19.00
CA TRP A 10 40.08 21.26 17.91
C TRP A 10 39.58 19.86 18.31
N LEU A 11 38.30 19.76 18.65
CA LEU A 11 37.62 18.48 18.84
C LEU A 11 37.38 17.87 17.45
N VAL A 12 38.28 17.00 17.00
CA VAL A 12 38.00 16.11 15.87
C VAL A 12 37.03 15.06 16.38
N VAL A 13 35.75 15.18 16.02
CA VAL A 13 34.79 14.08 16.18
C VAL A 13 35.23 12.99 15.23
N ALA A 14 35.86 11.95 15.76
CA ALA A 14 36.17 10.75 15.01
C ALA A 14 34.84 10.03 14.73
N LEU A 15 34.30 10.22 13.52
CA LEU A 15 33.29 9.32 12.97
C LEU A 15 33.94 7.95 12.87
N GLY A 16 33.51 7.02 13.73
CA GLY A 16 33.98 5.64 13.70
C GLY A 16 33.73 5.04 12.33
N VAL A 17 34.78 4.51 11.69
CA VAL A 17 34.63 3.67 10.50
C VAL A 17 33.91 2.41 10.95
N SER A 18 32.61 2.33 10.67
CA SER A 18 31.85 1.09 10.85
C SER A 18 32.49 -0.02 10.01
N ALA A 19 32.59 -1.23 10.57
CA ALA A 19 33.07 -2.42 9.88
C ALA A 19 32.15 -2.83 8.69
N GLU A 20 30.95 -2.26 8.62
CA GLU A 20 30.01 -2.49 7.55
C GLU A 20 30.18 -1.42 6.45
N PRO A 21 30.52 -1.82 5.20
CA PRO A 21 30.93 -0.88 4.15
C PRO A 21 29.85 0.16 3.80
N TYR A 22 28.58 -0.15 4.05
CA TYR A 22 27.42 0.70 3.78
C TYR A 22 26.65 1.06 5.06
N ALA A 23 27.36 1.37 6.14
CA ALA A 23 26.76 1.91 7.35
C ALA A 23 26.84 3.44 7.46
N LEU A 24 25.85 4.03 8.10
CA LEU A 24 25.74 5.42 8.50
C LEU A 24 25.48 5.48 10.00
N SER A 25 26.03 6.49 10.67
CA SER A 25 25.82 6.67 12.11
C SER A 25 25.69 8.14 12.48
N THR A 26 24.86 8.40 13.47
CA THR A 26 24.62 9.73 14.05
C THR A 26 25.41 9.89 15.35
N ALA A 27 25.47 11.12 15.88
CA ALA A 27 26.20 11.41 17.12
C ALA A 27 25.49 10.89 18.38
N ASP A 28 24.18 10.64 18.31
CA ASP A 28 23.37 10.07 19.39
C ASP A 28 23.32 8.53 19.39
N GLY A 29 24.01 7.89 18.43
CA GLY A 29 24.22 6.44 18.43
C GLY A 29 23.18 5.64 17.65
N LEU A 30 22.39 6.28 16.77
CA LEU A 30 21.69 5.59 15.69
C LEU A 30 22.71 5.08 14.67
N LEU A 31 22.57 3.82 14.26
CA LEU A 31 23.26 3.28 13.10
C LEU A 31 22.23 2.65 12.15
N LEU A 32 22.38 2.93 10.86
CA LEU A 32 21.67 2.25 9.78
C LEU A 32 22.71 1.67 8.83
N ALA A 33 22.57 0.40 8.46
CA ALA A 33 23.40 -0.20 7.43
C ALA A 33 22.58 -0.86 6.34
N LEU A 34 23.03 -0.68 5.11
CA LEU A 34 22.47 -1.32 3.93
C LEU A 34 23.29 -2.55 3.54
N GLN A 35 22.61 -3.55 3.01
CA GLN A 35 23.22 -4.63 2.26
C GLN A 35 23.66 -4.13 0.88
N THR A 36 24.45 -4.92 0.17
CA THR A 36 24.96 -4.56 -1.18
C THR A 36 23.84 -4.31 -2.19
N ASP A 37 22.68 -4.91 -1.96
CA ASP A 37 21.51 -4.85 -2.83
C ASP A 37 20.49 -3.76 -2.45
N GLY A 38 20.74 -3.01 -1.38
CA GLY A 38 19.85 -1.93 -0.92
C GLY A 38 18.86 -2.31 0.17
N ALA A 39 18.76 -3.60 0.53
CA ALA A 39 18.01 -4.01 1.71
C ALA A 39 18.66 -3.42 2.97
N VAL A 40 17.87 -3.12 4.00
CA VAL A 40 18.40 -2.68 5.29
C VAL A 40 18.90 -3.90 6.07
N GLY A 41 20.21 -3.97 6.28
CA GLY A 41 20.87 -5.09 6.96
C GLY A 41 20.97 -4.94 8.47
N SER A 42 21.02 -3.71 8.99
CA SER A 42 21.16 -3.45 10.43
C SER A 42 20.55 -2.10 10.79
N VAL A 43 19.89 -2.04 11.95
CA VAL A 43 19.56 -0.79 12.66
C VAL A 43 19.96 -0.95 14.11
N LYS A 44 20.84 -0.09 14.60
CA LYS A 44 21.28 -0.13 16.01
C LYS A 44 20.92 1.13 16.76
N LEU A 45 20.47 0.95 17.99
CA LEU A 45 20.25 2.01 18.98
C LEU A 45 21.26 1.84 20.12
N GLY A 46 22.19 2.78 20.26
CA GLY A 46 23.24 2.67 21.28
C GLY A 46 24.06 1.38 21.16
N GLY A 47 24.28 0.92 19.92
CA GLY A 47 25.00 -0.31 19.60
C GLY A 47 24.20 -1.61 19.70
N ARG A 48 22.91 -1.57 20.06
CA ARG A 48 22.04 -2.75 20.12
C ARG A 48 21.24 -2.92 18.83
N GLU A 49 21.30 -4.09 18.21
CA GLU A 49 20.48 -4.43 17.06
C GLU A 49 19.00 -4.48 17.44
N VAL A 50 18.15 -3.94 16.56
CA VAL A 50 16.69 -3.88 16.77
C VAL A 50 15.89 -4.53 15.64
N LEU A 51 16.55 -4.87 14.53
CA LEU A 51 15.91 -5.57 13.43
C LEU A 51 15.73 -7.06 13.74
N ASP A 52 14.76 -7.64 13.05
CA ASP A 52 14.52 -9.07 12.99
C ASP A 52 15.29 -9.68 11.81
N GLU A 53 16.33 -10.45 12.11
CA GLU A 53 17.18 -11.08 11.09
C GLU A 53 16.38 -11.94 10.10
N ALA A 54 15.30 -12.59 10.56
CA ALA A 54 14.46 -13.44 9.73
C ALA A 54 13.70 -12.67 8.63
N ARG A 55 13.61 -11.33 8.74
CA ARG A 55 12.81 -10.46 7.87
C ARG A 55 13.65 -9.47 7.06
N LEU A 56 14.99 -9.58 7.08
CA LEU A 56 15.87 -8.65 6.37
C LEU A 56 15.76 -8.71 4.85
N ALA A 57 15.40 -9.86 4.28
CA ALA A 57 15.25 -9.99 2.82
C ALA A 57 14.15 -9.08 2.23
N ALA A 58 13.28 -8.54 3.08
CA ALA A 58 12.19 -7.68 2.69
C ALA A 58 12.36 -6.23 3.20
N SER A 59 13.47 -5.88 3.85
CA SER A 59 13.66 -4.56 4.46
C SER A 59 14.07 -3.47 3.46
N GLY A 60 13.94 -2.21 3.86
CA GLY A 60 14.25 -1.07 3.00
C GLY A 60 13.07 -0.70 2.10
N PHE A 61 13.34 -0.39 0.83
CA PHE A 61 12.30 0.06 -0.09
C PHE A 61 11.52 -1.11 -0.72
N GLY A 62 10.20 -0.99 -0.77
CA GLY A 62 9.29 -1.88 -1.50
C GLY A 62 8.26 -1.07 -2.28
N LEU A 63 7.64 -1.63 -3.32
CA LEU A 63 6.59 -0.94 -4.07
C LEU A 63 5.45 -1.83 -4.57
N ILE A 64 4.29 -1.21 -4.77
CA ILE A 64 3.12 -1.79 -5.45
C ILE A 64 2.74 -0.88 -6.60
N ASP A 65 2.65 -1.44 -7.80
CA ASP A 65 2.08 -0.72 -8.94
C ASP A 65 0.56 -0.86 -8.94
N MET A 66 -0.13 0.18 -8.50
CA MET A 66 -1.60 0.21 -8.43
C MET A 66 -2.25 0.39 -9.80
N THR A 67 -1.49 0.80 -10.82
CA THR A 67 -1.97 0.82 -12.21
C THR A 67 -2.13 -0.59 -12.75
N ASP A 68 -1.23 -1.49 -12.39
CA ASP A 68 -1.30 -2.91 -12.75
C ASP A 68 -0.79 -3.77 -11.57
N PRO A 69 -1.65 -4.07 -10.58
CA PRO A 69 -1.25 -4.77 -9.37
C PRO A 69 -0.65 -6.15 -9.62
N SER A 70 -0.96 -6.77 -10.77
CA SER A 70 -0.43 -8.08 -11.16
C SER A 70 1.08 -8.10 -11.33
N ARG A 71 1.70 -6.93 -11.54
CA ARG A 71 3.17 -6.79 -11.64
C ARG A 71 3.89 -6.95 -10.32
N SER A 72 3.19 -6.77 -9.21
CA SER A 72 3.81 -6.60 -7.88
C SER A 72 3.21 -7.48 -6.79
N LEU A 73 2.09 -8.16 -7.06
CA LEU A 73 1.35 -8.90 -6.03
C LEU A 73 1.11 -10.37 -6.43
N GLU A 74 0.88 -11.21 -5.43
CA GLU A 74 0.71 -12.66 -5.54
C GLU A 74 -0.54 -13.11 -6.33
N ARG A 75 -0.88 -14.40 -6.22
CA ARG A 75 -2.01 -15.05 -6.87
C ARG A 75 -3.34 -14.38 -6.52
N ASN A 76 -4.14 -14.09 -7.55
CA ASN A 76 -5.52 -13.63 -7.44
C ASN A 76 -6.38 -14.65 -6.66
N LEU A 77 -7.08 -14.19 -5.61
CA LEU A 77 -7.99 -15.01 -4.79
C LEU A 77 -9.40 -15.14 -5.37
N VAL A 78 -9.74 -14.33 -6.38
CA VAL A 78 -11.00 -14.41 -7.13
C VAL A 78 -10.89 -15.57 -8.12
N ALA A 79 -11.78 -16.53 -7.99
CA ALA A 79 -11.97 -17.61 -8.95
C ALA A 79 -12.86 -17.15 -10.10
N ASP A 80 -12.61 -17.65 -11.30
CA ASP A 80 -13.34 -17.25 -12.50
C ASP A 80 -13.38 -15.71 -12.69
N PRO A 81 -12.24 -15.01 -12.59
CA PRO A 81 -12.23 -13.54 -12.49
C PRO A 81 -12.83 -12.82 -13.71
N GLY A 82 -12.73 -13.43 -14.90
CA GLY A 82 -13.34 -12.96 -16.15
C GLY A 82 -14.64 -13.68 -16.53
N PHE A 83 -15.34 -14.28 -15.55
CA PHE A 83 -16.69 -14.86 -15.74
C PHE A 83 -16.81 -16.02 -16.73
N GLU A 84 -15.71 -16.62 -17.16
CA GLU A 84 -15.61 -17.70 -18.16
C GLU A 84 -16.40 -18.98 -17.83
N ALA A 85 -16.71 -19.19 -16.56
CA ALA A 85 -17.50 -20.32 -16.09
C ALA A 85 -18.95 -19.94 -15.74
N VAL A 86 -19.36 -18.67 -15.84
CA VAL A 86 -20.74 -18.24 -15.53
C VAL A 86 -21.77 -19.06 -16.33
N GLY A 87 -22.80 -19.54 -15.62
CA GLY A 87 -23.82 -20.45 -16.16
C GLY A 87 -23.47 -21.93 -16.04
N LYS A 88 -22.24 -22.27 -15.64
CA LYS A 88 -21.82 -23.65 -15.35
C LYS A 88 -21.89 -23.96 -13.84
N PRO A 89 -22.06 -25.23 -13.43
CA PRO A 89 -22.16 -25.61 -12.01
C PRO A 89 -20.98 -25.15 -11.15
N GLU A 90 -19.80 -25.09 -11.73
CA GLU A 90 -18.55 -24.69 -11.09
C GLU A 90 -18.37 -23.17 -10.94
N SER A 91 -19.24 -22.35 -11.55
CA SER A 91 -19.10 -20.89 -11.44
C SER A 91 -19.19 -20.45 -10.00
N LEU A 92 -18.23 -19.62 -9.61
CA LEU A 92 -18.20 -18.97 -8.32
C LEU A 92 -18.79 -17.56 -8.37
N TRP A 93 -19.64 -17.26 -9.34
CA TRP A 93 -20.43 -16.04 -9.32
C TRP A 93 -21.92 -16.38 -9.13
N ARG A 94 -22.59 -15.69 -8.20
CA ARG A 94 -24.05 -15.77 -8.04
C ARG A 94 -24.64 -14.40 -8.33
N LEU A 95 -25.61 -14.42 -9.24
CA LEU A 95 -26.38 -13.25 -9.61
C LEU A 95 -27.56 -13.14 -8.63
N TYR A 96 -27.47 -12.20 -7.69
CA TYR A 96 -28.56 -11.91 -6.77
C TYR A 96 -29.48 -10.85 -7.35
N ARG A 97 -30.56 -11.31 -7.99
CA ARG A 97 -31.64 -10.43 -8.42
C ARG A 97 -32.48 -10.01 -7.20
N HIS A 98 -32.69 -8.71 -7.02
CA HIS A 98 -33.82 -8.25 -6.20
C HIS A 98 -35.13 -8.58 -6.93
N LYS A 99 -36.15 -9.03 -6.19
CA LYS A 99 -37.41 -9.59 -6.73
C LYS A 99 -38.13 -8.74 -7.80
N ASP A 100 -37.83 -7.44 -7.85
CA ASP A 100 -38.48 -6.46 -8.72
C ASP A 100 -37.68 -6.16 -10.01
N MET A 101 -36.50 -6.76 -10.22
CA MET A 101 -35.70 -6.49 -11.44
C MET A 101 -36.10 -7.34 -12.65
N ALA A 102 -36.02 -6.75 -13.85
CA ALA A 102 -36.28 -7.42 -15.12
C ALA A 102 -35.33 -8.61 -15.36
N LYS A 103 -35.79 -9.65 -16.08
CA LYS A 103 -35.08 -10.94 -16.24
C LYS A 103 -33.69 -10.84 -16.87
N ASP A 104 -33.44 -9.77 -17.62
CA ASP A 104 -32.26 -9.61 -18.48
C ASP A 104 -31.30 -8.51 -18.01
N SER A 105 -31.51 -7.93 -16.82
CA SER A 105 -30.63 -6.89 -16.25
C SER A 105 -29.19 -7.33 -15.98
N PHE A 106 -28.93 -8.64 -16.03
CA PHE A 106 -27.62 -9.25 -15.85
C PHE A 106 -27.43 -10.34 -16.90
N THR A 107 -26.43 -10.18 -17.77
CA THR A 107 -26.10 -11.16 -18.80
C THR A 107 -24.58 -11.28 -18.94
N VAL A 108 -24.11 -12.42 -19.44
CA VAL A 108 -22.76 -12.49 -19.99
C VAL A 108 -22.80 -11.94 -21.42
N ASP A 109 -21.80 -11.15 -21.77
CA ASP A 109 -21.66 -10.54 -23.10
C ASP A 109 -20.38 -11.06 -23.74
N GLU A 110 -20.55 -11.85 -24.80
CA GLU A 110 -19.43 -12.37 -25.57
C GLU A 110 -18.88 -11.32 -26.56
N ALA A 111 -19.62 -10.27 -26.91
CA ALA A 111 -19.17 -9.28 -27.89
C ALA A 111 -18.38 -8.15 -27.24
N THR A 112 -18.79 -7.68 -26.07
CA THR A 112 -18.13 -6.60 -25.33
C THR A 112 -17.40 -7.17 -24.12
N ARG A 113 -16.11 -7.45 -24.28
CA ARG A 113 -15.24 -8.04 -23.25
C ARG A 113 -13.89 -7.33 -23.17
N HIS A 114 -13.18 -7.49 -22.06
CA HIS A 114 -11.82 -7.00 -21.92
C HIS A 114 -10.84 -8.08 -22.41
N GLU A 115 -10.76 -9.20 -21.70
CA GLU A 115 -10.02 -10.39 -22.10
C GLU A 115 -10.95 -11.61 -22.19
N GLY A 116 -10.40 -12.79 -22.52
CA GLY A 116 -11.18 -14.02 -22.54
C GLY A 116 -12.27 -14.09 -23.61
N ARG A 117 -13.37 -14.78 -23.29
CA ARG A 117 -14.52 -15.03 -24.17
C ARG A 117 -15.73 -14.19 -23.81
N GLN A 118 -15.86 -13.71 -22.58
CA GLN A 118 -17.03 -12.95 -22.16
C GLN A 118 -16.73 -12.01 -21.00
N ALA A 119 -17.54 -10.97 -20.87
CA ALA A 119 -17.59 -10.12 -19.68
C ALA A 119 -18.99 -10.14 -19.05
N LEU A 120 -19.10 -9.65 -17.82
CA LEU A 120 -20.39 -9.45 -17.19
C LEU A 120 -20.99 -8.13 -17.65
N ARG A 121 -22.18 -8.17 -18.27
CA ARG A 121 -22.98 -7.00 -18.63
C ARG A 121 -24.07 -6.74 -17.59
N LEU A 122 -24.11 -5.52 -17.11
CA LEU A 122 -25.13 -4.98 -16.22
C LEU A 122 -25.97 -3.97 -16.99
N GLU A 123 -27.28 -4.21 -17.09
CA GLU A 123 -28.24 -3.28 -17.67
C GLU A 123 -29.32 -2.96 -16.64
N ILE A 124 -29.30 -1.73 -16.15
CA ILE A 124 -30.07 -1.36 -14.97
C ILE A 124 -30.99 -0.24 -15.37
N SER A 125 -32.30 -0.47 -15.27
CA SER A 125 -33.31 0.50 -15.66
C SER A 125 -33.58 1.51 -14.54
N ALA A 126 -34.24 2.62 -14.85
CA ALA A 126 -34.64 3.61 -13.85
C ALA A 126 -35.56 3.02 -12.75
N ALA A 127 -36.29 1.95 -13.06
CA ALA A 127 -37.15 1.25 -12.09
C ALA A 127 -36.36 0.37 -11.10
N ASP A 128 -35.12 0.04 -11.42
CA ASP A 128 -34.26 -0.89 -10.64
C ASP A 128 -33.33 -0.17 -9.64
N ALA A 129 -33.48 1.16 -9.50
CA ALA A 129 -32.51 2.07 -8.89
C ALA A 129 -32.12 1.83 -7.43
N SER A 130 -32.84 0.97 -6.70
CA SER A 130 -32.64 0.78 -5.27
C SER A 130 -31.95 -0.52 -4.87
N SER A 131 -31.65 -1.45 -5.79
CA SER A 131 -31.44 -2.85 -5.34
C SER A 131 -30.55 -3.79 -6.16
N VAL A 132 -29.68 -3.27 -7.03
CA VAL A 132 -28.73 -4.13 -7.77
C VAL A 132 -27.65 -4.63 -6.81
N ARG A 133 -27.61 -5.96 -6.57
CA ARG A 133 -26.60 -6.64 -5.74
C ARG A 133 -25.94 -7.74 -6.55
N PHE A 134 -24.66 -7.58 -6.83
CA PHE A 134 -23.84 -8.69 -7.30
C PHE A 134 -23.17 -9.36 -6.10
N ALA A 135 -22.93 -10.66 -6.09
CA ALA A 135 -22.07 -11.26 -5.08
C ALA A 135 -21.11 -12.26 -5.74
N TYR A 136 -19.82 -12.05 -5.51
CA TYR A 136 -18.85 -13.13 -5.67
C TYR A 136 -19.25 -14.28 -4.75
N SER A 137 -19.29 -15.48 -5.31
CA SER A 137 -19.76 -16.69 -4.66
C SER A 137 -18.74 -17.83 -4.69
N GLY A 138 -17.88 -17.94 -3.67
CA GLY A 138 -17.15 -19.17 -3.35
C GLY A 138 -17.94 -20.53 -3.44
N PRO A 139 -17.24 -21.68 -3.31
CA PRO A 139 -17.68 -22.99 -3.83
C PRO A 139 -18.79 -23.73 -3.06
N SER A 140 -19.49 -23.09 -2.12
CA SER A 140 -20.55 -23.74 -1.32
C SER A 140 -21.89 -23.00 -1.37
N ALA A 141 -22.98 -23.75 -1.35
CA ALA A 141 -24.35 -23.25 -1.50
C ALA A 141 -24.88 -22.46 -0.28
N ALA A 142 -24.10 -22.29 0.81
CA ALA A 142 -24.61 -21.75 2.07
C ALA A 142 -24.26 -20.27 2.34
N SER A 143 -23.10 -19.76 1.91
CA SER A 143 -22.76 -18.32 1.96
C SER A 143 -21.37 -18.13 1.33
N PRO A 144 -21.29 -17.71 0.07
CA PRO A 144 -20.08 -17.95 -0.71
C PRO A 144 -19.21 -16.69 -0.73
N ARG A 145 -17.98 -16.76 -0.20
CA ARG A 145 -17.10 -15.61 0.08
C ARG A 145 -15.65 -15.88 -0.33
N ILE A 146 -14.86 -14.83 -0.61
CA ILE A 146 -13.42 -14.93 -0.89
C ILE A 146 -12.69 -15.07 0.44
N PRO A 147 -11.92 -16.14 0.70
CA PRO A 147 -11.17 -16.27 1.94
C PRO A 147 -10.10 -15.18 2.03
N VAL A 148 -9.98 -14.57 3.20
CA VAL A 148 -8.96 -13.56 3.51
C VAL A 148 -8.35 -13.83 4.87
N GLN A 149 -7.16 -13.30 5.10
CA GLN A 149 -6.51 -13.32 6.40
C GLN A 149 -6.91 -12.08 7.20
N PRO A 150 -7.04 -12.17 8.53
CA PRO A 150 -7.23 -11.02 9.39
C PRO A 150 -6.08 -10.01 9.27
N HIS A 151 -6.36 -8.72 9.50
CA HIS A 151 -5.36 -7.64 9.53
C HIS A 151 -4.41 -7.58 8.32
N THR A 152 -4.85 -8.12 7.19
CA THR A 152 -4.07 -8.22 5.97
C THR A 152 -4.61 -7.19 5.00
N VAL A 153 -3.73 -6.53 4.27
CA VAL A 153 -4.17 -5.62 3.23
C VAL A 153 -4.29 -6.33 1.92
N TYR A 154 -5.35 -5.95 1.22
CA TYR A 154 -5.68 -6.47 -0.08
C TYR A 154 -5.80 -5.32 -1.07
N VAL A 155 -5.41 -5.62 -2.31
CA VAL A 155 -5.74 -4.81 -3.47
C VAL A 155 -6.86 -5.51 -4.22
N LEU A 156 -8.01 -4.85 -4.29
CA LEU A 156 -9.09 -5.18 -5.21
C LEU A 156 -8.82 -4.47 -6.53
N SER A 157 -8.88 -5.18 -7.65
CA SER A 157 -8.97 -4.56 -8.96
C SER A 157 -9.99 -5.25 -9.86
N PHE A 158 -10.46 -4.56 -10.90
CA PHE A 158 -11.33 -5.11 -11.94
C PHE A 158 -11.36 -4.13 -13.13
N TRP A 159 -11.72 -4.61 -14.30
CA TRP A 159 -11.93 -3.78 -15.47
C TRP A 159 -13.39 -3.37 -15.58
N LEU A 160 -13.61 -2.11 -15.92
CA LEU A 160 -14.93 -1.50 -16.03
C LEU A 160 -15.04 -0.73 -17.34
N LYS A 161 -16.15 -0.92 -18.05
CA LYS A 161 -16.49 -0.15 -19.25
C LYS A 161 -17.90 0.42 -19.15
N ALA A 162 -18.05 1.70 -19.50
CA ALA A 162 -19.34 2.38 -19.56
C ALA A 162 -20.04 2.15 -20.90
N GLY A 163 -21.36 1.97 -20.82
CA GLY A 163 -22.28 2.00 -21.95
C GLY A 163 -23.20 3.22 -21.92
N GLN A 164 -24.34 3.10 -22.61
CA GLN A 164 -25.35 4.16 -22.61
C GLN A 164 -25.83 4.50 -21.19
N GLY A 165 -26.06 5.79 -20.94
CA GLY A 165 -26.56 6.31 -19.67
C GLY A 165 -25.54 6.41 -18.54
N ALA A 166 -24.36 5.77 -18.66
CA ALA A 166 -23.33 5.77 -17.61
C ALA A 166 -22.48 7.05 -17.57
N PHE A 167 -22.47 7.85 -18.64
CA PHE A 167 -21.68 9.08 -18.74
C PHE A 167 -22.22 10.19 -17.85
N GLY A 168 -21.34 10.85 -17.08
CA GLY A 168 -21.72 11.97 -16.21
C GLY A 168 -22.44 11.57 -14.92
N THR A 169 -22.62 10.27 -14.67
CA THR A 169 -23.24 9.76 -13.44
C THR A 169 -22.25 9.75 -12.27
N SER A 170 -22.75 9.65 -11.04
CA SER A 170 -21.94 9.49 -9.82
C SER A 170 -21.02 8.23 -9.78
N GLY A 171 -20.82 7.50 -10.88
CA GLY A 171 -19.88 6.37 -10.95
C GLY A 171 -20.40 5.07 -10.35
N VAL A 172 -19.48 4.13 -10.12
CA VAL A 172 -19.78 2.79 -9.59
C VAL A 172 -19.27 2.68 -8.17
N LEU A 173 -20.12 2.20 -7.27
CA LEU A 173 -19.79 1.89 -5.89
C LEU A 173 -19.61 0.39 -5.74
N VAL A 174 -18.48 -0.04 -5.19
CA VAL A 174 -18.27 -1.46 -4.86
C VAL A 174 -18.36 -1.61 -3.36
N ALA A 175 -19.28 -2.44 -2.87
CA ALA A 175 -19.35 -2.83 -1.48
C ALA A 175 -18.45 -4.03 -1.21
N ILE A 176 -17.56 -3.88 -0.23
CA ILE A 176 -16.70 -4.95 0.30
C ILE A 176 -17.16 -5.20 1.72
N ARG A 177 -17.85 -6.33 1.94
CA ARG A 177 -18.31 -6.75 3.26
C ARG A 177 -17.40 -7.83 3.78
N GLN A 178 -16.98 -7.70 5.04
CA GLN A 178 -16.08 -8.63 5.69
C GLN A 178 -16.85 -9.53 6.62
N ASN A 179 -16.41 -10.78 6.75
CA ASN A 179 -17.10 -11.77 7.54
C ASN A 179 -16.13 -12.58 8.40
N ASP A 180 -16.56 -12.88 9.62
CA ASP A 180 -15.83 -13.76 10.53
C ASP A 180 -15.95 -15.24 10.13
N ALA A 181 -15.26 -16.11 10.85
CA ALA A 181 -15.25 -17.56 10.58
C ALA A 181 -16.62 -18.23 10.76
N ALA A 182 -17.50 -17.65 11.58
CA ALA A 182 -18.89 -18.09 11.73
C ALA A 182 -19.79 -17.54 10.61
N GLY A 183 -19.26 -16.63 9.81
CA GLY A 183 -19.90 -16.02 8.68
C GLY A 183 -20.78 -14.82 9.01
N LYS A 184 -20.66 -14.24 10.19
CA LYS A 184 -21.30 -12.98 10.56
C LYS A 184 -20.52 -11.81 9.95
N GLU A 185 -21.19 -10.72 9.58
CA GLU A 185 -20.49 -9.49 9.15
C GLU A 185 -19.65 -8.95 10.31
N CYS A 186 -18.39 -8.64 10.05
CA CYS A 186 -17.43 -8.11 11.02
C CYS A 186 -16.74 -6.86 10.47
N GLY A 187 -16.21 -6.03 11.37
CA GLY A 187 -15.57 -4.78 10.99
C GLY A 187 -16.49 -3.80 10.26
N ARG A 188 -15.88 -2.77 9.68
CA ARG A 188 -16.58 -1.79 8.85
C ARG A 188 -16.56 -2.26 7.38
N PRO A 189 -17.70 -2.25 6.67
CA PRO A 189 -17.71 -2.48 5.22
C PRO A 189 -17.07 -1.31 4.48
N TYR A 190 -16.38 -1.60 3.38
CA TYR A 190 -15.85 -0.58 2.47
C TYR A 190 -16.83 -0.34 1.33
N PHE A 191 -16.93 0.92 0.91
CA PHE A 191 -17.74 1.33 -0.23
C PHE A 191 -16.95 2.26 -1.15
N PRO A 192 -15.81 1.81 -1.74
CA PRO A 192 -15.10 2.60 -2.73
C PRO A 192 -16.04 3.07 -3.84
N LYS A 193 -16.02 4.38 -4.06
CA LYS A 193 -16.69 5.04 -5.18
C LYS A 193 -15.66 5.27 -6.27
N PHE A 194 -15.83 4.62 -7.40
CA PHE A 194 -14.98 4.78 -8.57
C PHE A 194 -15.48 5.97 -9.42
N PRO A 195 -14.55 6.70 -10.07
CA PRO A 195 -14.87 7.95 -10.74
C PRO A 195 -15.83 7.77 -11.92
N ILE A 196 -16.37 8.91 -12.38
CA ILE A 196 -17.25 9.01 -13.54
C ILE A 196 -16.51 8.47 -14.76
N LEU A 197 -17.13 7.53 -15.46
CA LEU A 197 -16.66 7.07 -16.76
C LEU A 197 -17.10 8.10 -17.81
N ASP A 198 -16.14 8.73 -18.46
CA ASP A 198 -16.31 9.81 -19.43
C ASP A 198 -16.14 9.35 -20.89
N ASP A 199 -15.72 8.09 -21.09
CA ASP A 199 -15.57 7.47 -22.40
C ASP A 199 -15.92 5.96 -22.35
N PRO A 200 -16.24 5.33 -23.51
CA PRO A 200 -16.64 3.92 -23.59
C PRO A 200 -15.44 2.96 -23.65
N THR A 201 -14.28 3.34 -23.10
CA THR A 201 -13.11 2.46 -23.04
C THR A 201 -13.12 1.63 -21.75
N TRP A 202 -12.37 0.53 -21.79
CA TRP A 202 -12.10 -0.27 -20.59
C TRP A 202 -11.13 0.49 -19.70
N LYS A 203 -11.49 0.65 -18.42
CA LYS A 203 -10.66 1.28 -17.40
C LYS A 203 -10.49 0.32 -16.25
N GLN A 204 -9.24 0.09 -15.84
CA GLN A 204 -8.95 -0.69 -14.65
C GLN A 204 -9.23 0.16 -13.41
N MET A 205 -10.02 -0.41 -12.51
CA MET A 205 -10.38 0.16 -11.22
C MET A 205 -9.59 -0.56 -10.15
N THR A 206 -8.92 0.19 -9.26
CA THR A 206 -8.10 -0.39 -8.18
C THR A 206 -8.45 0.26 -6.85
N PHE A 207 -8.57 -0.55 -5.79
CA PHE A 207 -8.82 -0.09 -4.43
C PHE A 207 -8.08 -0.94 -3.41
N GLN A 208 -7.40 -0.28 -2.48
CA GLN A 208 -6.70 -0.95 -1.38
C GLN A 208 -7.52 -0.86 -0.09
N PHE A 209 -7.62 -1.96 0.65
CA PHE A 209 -8.27 -1.99 1.95
C PHE A 209 -7.59 -2.97 2.90
N MET A 210 -7.85 -2.81 4.20
CA MET A 210 -7.39 -3.73 5.25
C MET A 210 -8.54 -4.54 5.80
N THR A 211 -8.30 -5.82 6.04
CA THR A 211 -9.26 -6.67 6.73
C THR A 211 -9.28 -6.42 8.24
N ASP A 212 -10.44 -6.60 8.85
CA ASP A 212 -10.65 -6.53 10.30
C ASP A 212 -9.94 -7.68 11.03
N ALA A 213 -9.75 -7.53 12.34
CA ALA A 213 -9.14 -8.52 13.24
C ALA A 213 -9.81 -9.90 13.22
N GLN A 214 -11.11 -9.92 12.94
CA GLN A 214 -11.91 -11.13 12.94
C GLN A 214 -12.21 -11.62 11.52
N ALA A 215 -11.83 -10.87 10.49
CA ALA A 215 -12.19 -11.17 9.12
C ALA A 215 -11.48 -12.44 8.63
N SER A 216 -12.27 -13.39 8.16
CA SER A 216 -11.82 -14.63 7.53
C SER A 216 -12.26 -14.75 6.07
N ALA A 217 -13.22 -13.93 5.65
CA ALA A 217 -13.70 -13.89 4.29
C ALA A 217 -14.26 -12.51 3.92
N VAL A 218 -14.33 -12.20 2.62
CA VAL A 218 -15.01 -11.01 2.09
C VAL A 218 -16.01 -11.37 1.00
N SER A 219 -17.01 -10.52 0.82
CA SER A 219 -17.92 -10.53 -0.32
C SER A 219 -17.90 -9.19 -1.04
N LEU A 220 -18.00 -9.24 -2.36
CA LEU A 220 -17.96 -8.09 -3.25
C LEU A 220 -19.33 -7.88 -3.87
N ALA A 221 -19.85 -6.66 -3.86
CA ALA A 221 -21.05 -6.27 -4.59
C ALA A 221 -20.85 -4.98 -5.36
N VAL A 222 -21.41 -4.88 -6.56
CA VAL A 222 -21.33 -3.68 -7.39
C VAL A 222 -22.68 -2.98 -7.43
N HIS A 223 -22.66 -1.68 -7.19
CA HIS A 223 -23.81 -0.80 -7.11
C HIS A 223 -23.58 0.43 -8.02
N PRO A 224 -24.30 0.59 -9.12
CA PRO A 224 -24.29 1.85 -9.85
C PRO A 224 -25.13 2.88 -9.11
N HIS A 225 -24.69 4.13 -9.13
CA HIS A 225 -25.28 5.18 -8.31
C HIS A 225 -26.54 5.81 -8.96
N GLU A 226 -26.63 5.87 -10.29
CA GLU A 226 -27.68 6.61 -11.01
C GLU A 226 -28.12 5.89 -12.29
N PRO A 227 -29.14 5.01 -12.26
CA PRO A 227 -29.69 4.41 -13.47
C PRO A 227 -30.58 5.40 -14.27
N PRO A 228 -30.88 5.12 -15.56
CA PRO A 228 -30.53 3.90 -16.27
C PRO A 228 -29.07 3.87 -16.74
N VAL A 229 -28.40 2.74 -16.54
CA VAL A 229 -27.00 2.55 -16.97
C VAL A 229 -26.77 1.18 -17.56
N THR A 230 -25.90 1.12 -18.56
CA THR A 230 -25.24 -0.11 -18.97
C THR A 230 -23.77 -0.07 -18.58
N LEU A 231 -23.28 -1.14 -17.95
CA LEU A 231 -21.88 -1.30 -17.56
C LEU A 231 -21.40 -2.70 -17.93
N TRP A 232 -20.13 -2.82 -18.27
CA TRP A 232 -19.44 -4.11 -18.36
C TRP A 232 -18.35 -4.19 -17.32
N LEU A 233 -18.25 -5.34 -16.68
CA LEU A 233 -17.24 -5.65 -15.67
C LEU A 233 -16.47 -6.89 -16.12
N ASP A 234 -15.17 -6.90 -15.89
CA ASP A 234 -14.31 -8.02 -16.27
C ASP A 234 -13.09 -8.14 -15.34
N ASP A 235 -12.44 -9.30 -15.38
CA ASP A 235 -11.11 -9.56 -14.80
C ASP A 235 -10.93 -9.07 -13.35
N PHE A 236 -11.83 -9.49 -12.45
CA PHE A 236 -11.71 -9.16 -11.03
C PHE A 236 -10.48 -9.79 -10.39
N SER A 237 -9.75 -9.01 -9.59
CA SER A 237 -8.67 -9.53 -8.74
C SER A 237 -8.80 -9.08 -7.30
N LEU A 238 -8.54 -9.99 -6.38
CA LEU A 238 -8.33 -9.67 -4.97
C LEU A 238 -7.02 -10.32 -4.55
N THR A 239 -6.01 -9.51 -4.28
CA THR A 239 -4.66 -10.01 -4.00
C THR A 239 -4.16 -9.50 -2.66
N PRO A 240 -3.64 -10.38 -1.78
CA PRO A 240 -2.99 -9.93 -0.56
C PRO A 240 -1.73 -9.13 -0.91
N VAL A 241 -1.46 -8.11 -0.11
CA VAL A 241 -0.21 -7.37 -0.14
C VAL A 241 0.74 -8.03 0.85
N THR A 242 1.78 -8.68 0.34
CA THR A 242 2.83 -9.29 1.17
C THR A 242 3.60 -8.19 1.91
N GLU A 243 3.88 -8.42 3.18
CA GLU A 243 4.72 -7.51 3.97
C GLU A 243 6.16 -7.54 3.44
N PRO A 244 6.88 -6.40 3.40
CA PRO A 244 6.46 -5.04 3.71
C PRO A 244 6.00 -4.32 2.44
N TRP A 245 4.71 -4.49 2.21
CA TRP A 245 3.85 -3.63 1.41
C TRP A 245 4.28 -3.48 -0.05
N GLY A 246 4.79 -4.55 -0.67
CA GLY A 246 5.10 -4.61 -2.09
C GLY A 246 6.31 -5.49 -2.45
N GLU A 247 6.66 -5.48 -3.74
CA GLU A 247 7.88 -6.10 -4.26
C GLU A 247 9.11 -5.33 -3.73
N PRO A 248 10.11 -6.00 -3.12
CA PRO A 248 11.35 -5.36 -2.70
C PRO A 248 12.07 -4.70 -3.86
N VAL A 249 12.52 -3.46 -3.65
CA VAL A 249 13.27 -2.70 -4.64
C VAL A 249 14.76 -2.97 -4.42
N LEU A 250 15.28 -4.00 -5.08
CA LEU A 250 16.67 -4.42 -4.96
C LEU A 250 17.54 -3.89 -6.10
N GLY A 251 18.84 -3.73 -5.85
CA GLY A 251 19.78 -3.23 -6.83
C GLY A 251 21.21 -3.13 -6.33
N LYS A 252 21.80 -1.94 -6.38
CA LYS A 252 23.20 -1.71 -6.02
C LYS A 252 23.31 -0.53 -5.06
N VAL A 253 24.13 -0.69 -4.01
CA VAL A 253 24.56 0.39 -3.14
C VAL A 253 25.99 0.81 -3.46
N GLU A 254 26.22 2.11 -3.53
CA GLU A 254 27.53 2.73 -3.64
C GLU A 254 27.70 3.80 -2.57
N ARG A 255 28.94 4.08 -2.19
CA ARG A 255 29.28 5.18 -1.28
C ARG A 255 29.99 6.27 -2.08
N GLU A 256 29.46 7.49 -2.00
CA GLU A 256 30.08 8.67 -2.57
C GLU A 256 31.24 9.18 -1.70
N PRO A 257 32.16 10.01 -2.24
CA PRO A 257 33.31 10.53 -1.50
C PRO A 257 32.96 11.34 -0.25
N ASP A 258 31.76 11.94 -0.21
CA ASP A 258 31.26 12.70 0.95
C ASP A 258 30.65 11.79 2.05
N GLY A 259 30.63 10.48 1.83
CA GLY A 259 30.08 9.49 2.74
C GLY A 259 28.62 9.13 2.49
N THR A 260 27.92 9.84 1.59
CA THR A 260 26.54 9.53 1.19
C THR A 260 26.44 8.12 0.63
N LEU A 261 25.42 7.37 1.06
CA LEU A 261 25.08 6.10 0.41
C LEU A 261 24.06 6.36 -0.69
N VAL A 262 24.30 5.80 -1.87
CA VAL A 262 23.39 5.85 -3.00
C VAL A 262 22.96 4.44 -3.34
N HIS A 263 21.66 4.20 -3.32
CA HIS A 263 21.05 2.95 -3.74
C HIS A 263 20.29 3.18 -5.04
N VAL A 264 20.54 2.34 -6.05
CA VAL A 264 19.76 2.30 -7.29
C VAL A 264 19.19 0.91 -7.47
N GLY A 265 17.86 0.79 -7.41
CA GLY A 265 17.13 -0.46 -7.48
C GLY A 265 15.97 -0.45 -8.48
N ARG A 266 15.40 -1.62 -8.74
CA ARG A 266 14.30 -1.81 -9.70
C ARG A 266 13.27 -2.81 -9.19
N ALA A 267 12.00 -2.54 -9.48
CA ALA A 267 10.86 -3.44 -9.23
C ALA A 267 9.68 -2.98 -10.11
N ALA A 268 8.80 -3.90 -10.53
CA ALA A 268 7.62 -3.62 -11.38
C ALA A 268 7.85 -2.66 -12.58
N GLY A 269 9.01 -2.71 -13.25
CA GLY A 269 9.36 -1.81 -14.36
C GLY A 269 9.62 -0.35 -13.97
N LEU A 270 9.84 -0.09 -12.68
CA LEU A 270 10.20 1.21 -12.12
C LEU A 270 11.66 1.20 -11.65
N VAL A 271 12.28 2.38 -11.67
CA VAL A 271 13.64 2.59 -11.14
C VAL A 271 13.56 3.52 -9.94
N LEU A 272 14.12 3.07 -8.83
CA LEU A 272 14.30 3.87 -7.61
C LEU A 272 15.76 4.29 -7.50
N GLN A 273 15.99 5.57 -7.23
CA GLN A 273 17.28 6.07 -6.76
C GLN A 273 17.07 6.69 -5.39
N SER A 274 17.72 6.17 -4.35
CA SER A 274 17.70 6.74 -3.01
C SER A 274 19.09 7.15 -2.53
N ARG A 275 19.13 8.19 -1.69
CA ARG A 275 20.33 8.75 -1.08
C ARG A 275 20.13 8.78 0.43
N TYR A 276 21.11 8.30 1.17
CA TYR A 276 21.11 8.25 2.63
C TYR A 276 22.29 9.05 3.15
N GLN A 277 22.02 10.01 4.03
CA GLN A 277 23.02 10.93 4.56
C GLN A 277 22.91 10.97 6.07
N ALA A 278 23.99 10.62 6.76
CA ALA A 278 24.08 10.84 8.20
C ALA A 278 24.16 12.34 8.48
N GLN A 279 23.28 12.82 9.34
CA GLN A 279 23.36 14.12 9.97
C GLN A 279 23.76 13.94 11.44
N ARG A 280 23.86 15.04 12.18
CA ARG A 280 24.27 14.99 13.59
C ARG A 280 23.33 14.12 14.45
N ASP A 281 22.03 14.21 14.22
CA ASP A 281 20.95 13.70 15.07
C ASP A 281 19.93 12.84 14.30
N HIS A 282 20.15 12.60 13.02
CA HIS A 282 19.26 11.80 12.19
C HIS A 282 19.95 11.27 10.94
N ILE A 283 19.28 10.37 10.22
CA ILE A 283 19.66 9.98 8.87
C ILE A 283 18.60 10.54 7.92
N ALA A 284 19.03 11.39 6.99
CA ALA A 284 18.19 11.94 5.94
C ALA A 284 18.14 10.95 4.75
N ILE A 285 16.93 10.72 4.25
CA ILE A 285 16.65 9.77 3.17
C ILE A 285 15.86 10.48 2.08
N ASP A 286 16.49 10.64 0.93
CA ASP A 286 15.87 11.16 -0.29
C ASP A 286 15.64 10.01 -1.26
N ALA A 287 14.48 9.94 -1.89
CA ALA A 287 14.21 8.93 -2.91
C ALA A 287 13.46 9.51 -4.11
N GLU A 288 13.91 9.15 -5.31
CA GLU A 288 13.26 9.44 -6.59
C GLU A 288 12.85 8.13 -7.25
N LEU A 289 11.56 8.02 -7.58
CA LEU A 289 11.01 6.94 -8.37
C LEU A 289 10.77 7.44 -9.80
N SER A 290 11.07 6.60 -10.78
CA SER A 290 10.89 6.92 -12.20
C SER A 290 10.37 5.73 -13.00
N ALA A 291 9.57 6.01 -14.03
CA ALA A 291 9.10 5.02 -14.99
C ALA A 291 9.80 5.23 -16.34
N ALA A 292 10.35 4.14 -16.92
CA ALA A 292 10.96 4.19 -18.25
C ALA A 292 9.89 4.12 -19.36
N ASP A 293 8.88 3.29 -19.14
CA ASP A 293 7.80 3.05 -20.09
C ASP A 293 6.83 4.24 -20.18
N PRO A 294 6.19 4.46 -21.34
CA PRO A 294 5.15 5.47 -21.48
C PRO A 294 3.91 5.13 -20.65
N GLY A 295 3.11 6.15 -20.37
CA GLY A 295 1.87 6.01 -19.60
C GLY A 295 2.00 6.40 -18.14
N ASP A 296 0.86 6.79 -17.57
CA ASP A 296 0.75 7.23 -16.19
C ASP A 296 0.77 6.02 -15.23
N ARG A 297 1.46 6.16 -14.10
CA ARG A 297 1.55 5.11 -13.07
C ARG A 297 1.07 5.62 -11.71
N ALA A 298 0.28 4.81 -11.01
CA ALA A 298 -0.09 5.01 -9.62
C ALA A 298 0.68 3.98 -8.78
N VAL A 299 1.49 4.43 -7.82
CA VAL A 299 2.43 3.58 -7.11
C VAL A 299 2.36 3.84 -5.61
N VAL A 300 2.35 2.77 -4.82
CA VAL A 300 2.62 2.85 -3.38
C VAL A 300 4.08 2.54 -3.17
N LEU A 301 4.87 3.51 -2.70
CA LEU A 301 6.28 3.32 -2.33
C LEU A 301 6.38 3.20 -0.81
N THR A 302 6.98 2.12 -0.32
CA THR A 302 7.16 1.85 1.11
C THR A 302 8.64 1.86 1.45
N PHE A 303 8.99 2.36 2.63
CA PHE A 303 10.25 2.10 3.33
C PHE A 303 9.96 1.40 4.66
N ALA A 304 10.52 0.21 4.86
CA ALA A 304 10.23 -0.63 6.01
C ALA A 304 11.50 -1.07 6.77
N LEU A 305 11.40 -0.99 8.09
CA LEU A 305 12.38 -1.48 9.05
C LEU A 305 11.73 -2.66 9.78
N PRO A 306 12.17 -3.90 9.56
CA PRO A 306 11.57 -5.09 10.18
C PRO A 306 11.97 -5.22 11.65
N ILE A 307 11.58 -4.25 12.47
CA ILE A 307 11.86 -4.21 13.90
C ILE A 307 11.15 -5.39 14.59
N GLN A 308 11.80 -6.01 15.57
CA GLN A 308 11.15 -6.93 16.50
C GLN A 308 10.25 -6.15 17.47
N ALA A 309 9.15 -5.64 16.95
CA ALA A 309 8.34 -4.63 17.62
C ALA A 309 7.48 -5.19 18.77
N SER A 310 7.31 -6.50 18.89
CA SER A 310 6.55 -7.11 20.01
C SER A 310 7.08 -6.63 21.37
N GLY A 311 6.19 -6.08 22.20
CA GLY A 311 6.53 -5.53 23.52
C GLY A 311 7.22 -4.16 23.48
N TRP A 312 7.31 -3.51 22.32
CA TRP A 312 7.64 -2.08 22.22
C TRP A 312 6.37 -1.25 22.43
N THR A 313 6.56 0.03 22.73
CA THR A 313 5.50 1.02 22.85
C THR A 313 5.41 1.84 21.57
N TRP A 314 4.28 1.74 20.87
CA TRP A 314 3.86 2.69 19.86
C TRP A 314 3.20 3.91 20.51
N TRP A 315 3.50 5.10 20.02
CA TRP A 315 2.89 6.35 20.47
C TRP A 315 1.99 6.91 19.37
N ASP A 316 0.68 6.94 19.62
CA ASP A 316 -0.28 7.54 18.69
C ASP A 316 -0.23 9.08 18.72
N ASP A 317 0.19 9.62 19.85
CA ASP A 317 0.42 11.03 20.16
C ASP A 317 1.36 11.11 21.38
N LEU A 318 1.57 12.32 21.92
CA LEU A 318 2.49 12.55 23.04
C LEU A 318 2.08 11.86 24.35
N GLU A 319 0.81 11.46 24.49
CA GLU A 319 0.24 11.03 25.78
C GLU A 319 -0.35 9.61 25.74
N THR A 320 -0.55 9.05 24.54
CA THR A 320 -1.26 7.78 24.34
C THR A 320 -0.30 6.65 23.94
N PRO A 321 0.32 5.95 24.90
CA PRO A 321 1.13 4.77 24.63
C PRO A 321 0.25 3.55 24.34
N LYS A 322 0.72 2.71 23.42
CA LYS A 322 0.14 1.39 23.12
C LYS A 322 1.25 0.37 23.01
N GLU A 323 1.13 -0.73 23.74
CA GLU A 323 2.03 -1.86 23.56
C GLU A 323 1.76 -2.51 22.21
N VAL A 324 2.82 -2.80 21.46
CA VAL A 324 2.74 -3.51 20.18
C VAL A 324 2.58 -4.99 20.45
N ALA A 325 1.39 -5.50 20.13
CA ALA A 325 0.98 -6.88 20.23
C ALA A 325 0.93 -7.56 18.85
N GLY A 326 0.96 -8.89 18.86
CA GLY A 326 0.83 -9.69 17.66
C GLY A 326 -0.55 -9.53 17.02
N GLY A 327 -0.59 -9.26 15.73
CA GLY A 327 -1.81 -9.27 14.92
C GLY A 327 -2.43 -7.89 14.78
N GLU A 328 -2.02 -6.90 15.57
CA GLU A 328 -2.51 -5.54 15.42
C GLU A 328 -1.60 -4.69 14.52
N ARG A 329 -2.19 -3.67 13.89
CA ARG A 329 -1.45 -2.60 13.21
C ARG A 329 -1.72 -1.27 13.90
N TYR A 330 -0.63 -0.56 14.14
CA TYR A 330 -0.58 0.72 14.82
C TYR A 330 -0.34 1.84 13.81
N GLY A 331 -0.97 2.98 14.05
CA GLY A 331 -0.92 4.13 13.15
C GLY A 331 -2.02 5.13 13.47
N LYS A 332 -1.66 6.40 13.70
CA LYS A 332 -2.63 7.50 13.80
C LYS A 332 -3.02 7.96 12.41
N LEU A 333 -4.01 7.30 11.82
CA LEU A 333 -4.45 7.52 10.44
C LEU A 333 -5.80 8.25 10.37
N GLN A 334 -5.97 9.09 9.36
CA GLN A 334 -7.21 9.76 8.99
C GLN A 334 -7.53 9.55 7.51
N ALA A 335 -8.80 9.66 7.15
CA ALA A 335 -9.23 9.55 5.76
C ALA A 335 -8.73 10.75 4.93
N ALA A 336 -8.13 10.47 3.77
CA ALA A 336 -7.68 11.46 2.79
C ALA A 336 -8.63 11.57 1.56
N GLY A 337 -9.80 10.94 1.63
CA GLY A 337 -10.78 10.85 0.52
C GLY A 337 -10.68 9.53 -0.25
N ASN A 338 -11.78 9.10 -0.89
CA ASN A 338 -11.88 7.86 -1.68
C ASN A 338 -11.28 6.59 -1.02
N GLY A 339 -11.34 6.52 0.31
CA GLY A 339 -10.81 5.40 1.10
C GLY A 339 -9.28 5.39 1.26
N ALA A 340 -8.56 6.37 0.71
CA ALA A 340 -7.16 6.59 1.04
C ALA A 340 -7.04 7.01 2.52
N MET A 341 -5.97 6.54 3.16
CA MET A 341 -5.63 6.88 4.54
C MET A 341 -4.29 7.61 4.56
N MET A 342 -4.17 8.63 5.41
CA MET A 342 -2.93 9.35 5.65
C MET A 342 -2.66 9.49 7.14
N SER A 343 -1.40 9.60 7.53
CA SER A 343 -1.05 9.90 8.92
C SER A 343 -1.48 11.31 9.33
N SER A 344 -2.04 11.42 10.53
CA SER A 344 -2.44 12.71 11.11
C SER A 344 -1.23 13.55 11.57
N TYR A 345 -0.12 12.90 11.89
CA TYR A 345 1.13 13.53 12.29
C TYR A 345 2.25 13.25 11.29
N PRO A 346 3.20 14.19 11.12
CA PRO A 346 4.33 14.02 10.22
C PRO A 346 5.42 13.11 10.77
N PHE A 347 5.25 12.56 11.98
CA PHE A 347 6.19 11.64 12.61
C PHE A 347 5.43 10.57 13.40
N CYS A 348 6.13 9.50 13.76
CA CYS A 348 5.67 8.47 14.68
C CYS A 348 6.78 8.14 15.68
N ALA A 349 6.47 7.49 16.79
CA ALA A 349 7.50 7.00 17.71
C ALA A 349 7.22 5.56 18.14
N LEU A 350 8.26 4.73 18.02
CA LEU A 350 8.31 3.37 18.53
C LEU A 350 9.45 3.28 19.54
N ALA A 351 9.17 2.94 20.80
CA ALA A 351 10.18 2.97 21.84
C ALA A 351 10.13 1.72 22.73
N ARG A 352 11.27 1.34 23.30
CA ARG A 352 11.34 0.28 24.30
C ARG A 352 12.24 0.69 25.45
N THR A 353 11.70 0.62 26.66
CA THR A 353 12.41 0.96 27.89
C THR A 353 13.72 0.19 27.98
N GLY A 354 14.80 0.92 28.24
CA GLY A 354 16.15 0.36 28.35
C GLY A 354 16.83 0.04 27.02
N ILE A 355 16.19 0.25 25.87
CA ILE A 355 16.79 0.12 24.53
C ILE A 355 16.90 1.50 23.86
N GLY A 356 15.79 2.22 23.70
CA GLY A 356 15.76 3.50 22.98
C GLY A 356 14.46 3.74 22.21
N GLY A 357 14.43 4.78 21.38
CA GLY A 357 13.34 5.10 20.46
C GLY A 357 13.77 4.96 19.01
N LEU A 358 12.79 4.85 18.11
CA LEU A 358 12.94 5.03 16.67
C LEU A 358 11.76 5.84 16.16
N SER A 359 12.04 6.76 15.25
CA SER A 359 11.03 7.57 14.59
C SER A 359 11.31 7.69 13.10
N LEU A 360 10.26 7.53 12.29
CA LEU A 360 10.25 7.99 10.91
C LEU A 360 9.45 9.29 10.85
N ALA A 361 9.97 10.29 10.14
CA ALA A 361 9.28 11.56 9.97
C ALA A 361 9.34 12.07 8.52
N ASN A 362 8.19 12.55 8.04
CA ASN A 362 8.03 13.17 6.74
C ASN A 362 8.29 14.69 6.83
N ARG A 363 8.94 15.26 5.82
CA ARG A 363 9.14 16.71 5.71
C ARG A 363 7.82 17.44 5.46
N MET A 364 7.53 18.49 6.21
CA MET A 364 6.24 19.19 6.15
C MET A 364 6.16 20.23 5.01
N GLU A 365 7.32 20.69 4.53
CA GLU A 365 7.45 21.62 3.41
C GLU A 365 7.10 21.00 2.05
N GLU A 366 7.01 19.67 1.99
CA GLU A 366 6.63 18.91 0.80
C GLU A 366 5.46 17.98 1.12
N PRO A 367 4.22 18.50 1.23
CA PRO A 367 3.08 17.69 1.60
C PRO A 367 2.83 16.59 0.57
N ARG A 368 2.82 15.35 1.05
CA ARG A 368 2.48 14.13 0.32
C ARG A 368 1.41 13.37 1.10
N ILE A 369 0.69 12.48 0.42
CA ILE A 369 -0.11 11.47 1.12
C ILE A 369 0.86 10.38 1.57
N PHE A 370 1.05 10.27 2.89
CA PHE A 370 1.93 9.28 3.50
C PHE A 370 1.25 8.59 4.69
N ARG A 371 1.75 7.41 5.03
CA ARG A 371 1.30 6.60 6.17
C ARG A 371 2.50 6.11 6.96
N LEU A 372 2.48 6.38 8.25
CA LEU A 372 3.39 5.86 9.25
C LEU A 372 2.67 4.78 10.04
N THR A 373 3.22 3.58 10.04
CA THR A 373 2.58 2.43 10.68
C THR A 373 3.58 1.49 11.33
N CYS A 374 3.12 0.72 12.31
CA CYS A 374 3.88 -0.37 12.91
C CYS A 374 3.02 -1.63 13.04
N SER A 375 3.60 -2.81 12.95
CA SER A 375 3.00 -4.07 13.44
C SER A 375 4.09 -4.98 13.99
N ALA A 376 3.72 -5.96 14.82
CA ALA A 376 4.66 -6.99 15.24
C ALA A 376 5.21 -7.78 14.03
N GLN A 377 4.38 -7.98 13.01
CA GLN A 377 4.68 -8.77 11.81
C GLN A 377 5.57 -8.05 10.79
N SER A 378 5.41 -6.72 10.61
CA SER A 378 6.15 -5.94 9.59
C SER A 378 7.20 -4.99 10.17
N GLY A 379 7.17 -4.73 11.48
CA GLY A 379 8.01 -3.70 12.09
C GLY A 379 7.48 -2.29 11.80
N LEU A 380 8.39 -1.32 11.70
CA LEU A 380 8.09 0.09 11.48
C LEU A 380 8.17 0.42 9.99
N ALA A 381 7.16 1.09 9.43
CA ALA A 381 7.14 1.42 8.01
C ALA A 381 6.55 2.81 7.73
N MET A 382 7.03 3.41 6.64
CA MET A 382 6.46 4.58 5.99
C MET A 382 6.05 4.23 4.56
N ALA A 383 4.85 4.64 4.12
CA ALA A 383 4.39 4.46 2.75
C ALA A 383 3.92 5.78 2.13
N TYR A 384 4.10 5.96 0.83
CA TYR A 384 3.67 7.11 0.04
C TYR A 384 2.81 6.68 -1.14
N ASP A 385 1.73 7.41 -1.40
CA ASP A 385 0.93 7.27 -2.63
C ASP A 385 1.46 8.25 -3.68
N LEU A 386 1.96 7.74 -4.80
CA LEU A 386 2.66 8.49 -5.84
C LEU A 386 1.97 8.34 -7.20
N GLY A 387 1.83 9.46 -7.91
CA GLY A 387 1.43 9.48 -9.32
C GLY A 387 2.62 9.88 -10.19
N LEU A 388 2.94 9.06 -11.20
CA LEU A 388 3.99 9.31 -12.18
C LEU A 388 3.30 9.58 -13.51
N SER A 389 2.98 10.84 -13.79
CA SER A 389 2.27 11.22 -15.02
C SER A 389 3.18 11.85 -16.06
N GLU A 390 2.99 11.49 -17.33
CA GLU A 390 3.68 12.11 -18.46
C GLU A 390 3.30 13.59 -18.62
N ALA A 391 2.07 13.96 -18.24
CA ALA A 391 1.60 15.35 -18.28
C ALA A 391 2.32 16.29 -17.30
N THR A 392 3.10 15.73 -16.35
CA THR A 392 3.80 16.53 -15.33
C THR A 392 4.94 17.34 -15.95
N ARG A 393 4.75 18.65 -16.13
CA ARG A 393 5.70 19.53 -16.84
C ARG A 393 7.12 19.55 -16.26
N LYS A 394 7.27 19.59 -14.92
CA LYS A 394 8.58 19.80 -14.27
C LYS A 394 9.38 18.51 -14.09
N PHE A 395 8.70 17.40 -13.88
CA PHE A 395 9.30 16.11 -13.57
C PHE A 395 8.43 14.99 -14.18
N PRO A 396 8.33 14.93 -15.52
CA PRO A 396 7.47 13.94 -16.18
C PRO A 396 7.85 12.53 -15.75
N ARG A 397 6.84 11.73 -15.41
CA ARG A 397 6.98 10.31 -15.01
C ARG A 397 7.95 10.06 -13.84
N ARG A 398 8.06 11.02 -12.93
CA ARG A 398 8.92 10.94 -11.74
C ARG A 398 8.18 11.39 -10.50
N ALA A 399 8.58 10.87 -9.35
CA ALA A 399 8.10 11.32 -8.05
C ALA A 399 9.25 11.31 -7.05
N ARG A 400 9.28 12.31 -6.17
CA ARG A 400 10.28 12.43 -5.10
C ARG A 400 9.62 12.39 -3.74
N VAL A 401 10.28 11.69 -2.81
CA VAL A 401 9.91 11.63 -1.40
C VAL A 401 11.14 11.87 -0.54
N HIS A 402 10.92 12.48 0.62
CA HIS A 402 11.95 12.90 1.54
C HIS A 402 11.49 12.64 2.96
N PHE A 403 12.26 11.85 3.71
CA PHE A 403 11.97 11.56 5.10
C PHE A 403 13.27 11.39 5.89
N VAL A 404 13.13 11.32 7.20
CA VAL A 404 14.24 11.20 8.13
C VAL A 404 13.99 10.06 9.12
N LEU A 405 15.07 9.47 9.61
CA LEU A 405 15.09 8.46 10.66
C LEU A 405 15.80 9.01 11.89
N TYR A 406 15.12 9.01 13.04
CA TYR A 406 15.64 9.42 14.35
C TYR A 406 15.74 8.23 15.31
N ALA A 407 16.58 8.36 16.34
CA ALA A 407 16.69 7.47 17.50
C ALA A 407 16.23 8.14 18.80
#